data_AF-A0A953AU48-F1
#
_entry.id   AF-A0A953AU48-F1
#
_cell.length_a   1.000
_cell.length_b   1.000
_cell.length_c   1.000
_cell.angle_alpha   90.00
_cell.angle_beta   90.00
_cell.angle_gamma   90.00
#
_symmetry.space_group_name_H-M   'P 1'
#
loop_
_entity.id
_entity.type
_entity.pdbx_description
1 polymer ?
#
loop_
_entity_poly.entity_id
_entity_poly.type
_entity_poly.pdbx_seq_one_letter_code
_entity_poly.pdbx_strand_id
1 'polypeptide(L)'
;MATSEERKKSGDAGLERDFGYLMPFFDKVAIRARALPGPAREEVLGLIAGEKERWTRIRSLLLGTAESAPARSASAPSGSARDLIGRPGPTPAASPERVRRGFTVGPLRGQKG
;
A
#
# COMPACT_ATOMS: atom_id res chain seq x y z
N MET A 1 -12.08 -24.71 -27.09
CA MET A 1 -11.32 -24.63 -25.82
C MET A 1 -10.05 -23.85 -26.11
N ALA A 2 -9.95 -22.59 -25.65
CA ALA A 2 -8.73 -21.80 -25.84
C ALA A 2 -7.61 -22.32 -24.92
N THR A 3 -6.42 -22.51 -25.47
CA THR A 3 -5.23 -22.95 -24.74
C THR A 3 -4.76 -21.85 -23.77
N SER A 4 -4.16 -22.22 -22.64
CA SER A 4 -3.77 -21.27 -21.57
C SER A 4 -2.86 -20.13 -22.04
N GLU A 5 -2.09 -20.32 -23.11
CA GLU A 5 -1.29 -19.26 -23.74
C GLU A 5 -2.14 -18.15 -24.38
N GLU A 6 -3.25 -18.51 -25.04
CA GLU A 6 -4.11 -17.55 -25.71
C GLU A 6 -4.88 -16.66 -24.71
N ARG A 7 -5.21 -17.22 -23.53
CA ARG A 7 -5.77 -16.45 -22.41
C ARG A 7 -4.78 -15.45 -21.83
N LYS A 8 -3.50 -15.82 -21.73
CA LYS A 8 -2.45 -14.94 -21.21
C LYS A 8 -2.19 -13.76 -22.15
N LYS A 9 -2.07 -14.04 -23.45
CA LYS A 9 -1.87 -13.02 -24.50
C LYS A 9 -3.03 -12.02 -24.58
N SER A 10 -4.26 -12.49 -24.37
CA SER A 10 -5.45 -11.62 -24.33
C SER A 10 -5.48 -10.73 -23.07
N GLY A 11 -5.01 -11.26 -21.92
CA GLY A 11 -4.88 -10.50 -20.67
C GLY A 11 -3.83 -9.40 -20.74
N ASP A 12 -2.67 -9.68 -21.32
CA ASP A 12 -1.59 -8.70 -21.47
C ASP A 12 -2.00 -7.55 -22.40
N ALA A 13 -2.70 -7.83 -23.50
CA ALA A 13 -3.20 -6.81 -24.42
C ALA A 13 -4.27 -5.89 -23.79
N GLY A 14 -5.07 -6.42 -22.86
CA GLY A 14 -6.01 -5.63 -22.05
C GLY A 14 -5.29 -4.71 -21.08
N LEU A 15 -4.33 -5.26 -20.33
CA LEU A 15 -3.54 -4.50 -19.37
C LEU A 15 -2.73 -3.38 -20.03
N GLU A 16 -2.08 -3.64 -21.16
CA GLU A 16 -1.34 -2.61 -21.89
C GLU A 16 -2.24 -1.45 -22.32
N ARG A 17 -3.47 -1.76 -22.74
CA ARG A 17 -4.47 -0.75 -23.07
C ARG A 17 -4.85 0.09 -21.85
N ASP A 18 -5.08 -0.55 -20.70
CA ASP A 18 -5.42 0.15 -19.46
C ASP A 18 -4.30 1.08 -19.00
N PHE A 19 -3.04 0.63 -19.07
CA PHE A 19 -1.87 1.48 -18.82
C PHE A 19 -1.75 2.64 -19.82
N GLY A 20 -2.15 2.40 -21.08
CA GLY A 20 -2.25 3.42 -22.11
C GLY A 20 -3.26 4.53 -21.77
N TYR A 21 -4.31 4.24 -21.01
CA TYR A 21 -5.26 5.25 -20.53
C TYR A 21 -4.85 5.90 -19.21
N LEU A 22 -4.24 5.13 -18.31
CA LEU A 22 -3.89 5.58 -16.97
C LEU A 22 -2.80 6.66 -16.98
N MET A 23 -1.74 6.50 -17.78
CA MET A 23 -0.64 7.47 -17.81
C MET A 23 -1.10 8.86 -18.29
N PRO A 24 -1.84 9.00 -19.41
CA PRO A 24 -2.41 10.28 -19.82
C PRO A 24 -3.39 10.87 -18.81
N PHE A 25 -4.09 10.02 -18.04
CA PHE A 25 -4.96 10.51 -16.96
C PHE A 25 -4.14 11.22 -15.88
N PHE A 26 -3.03 10.64 -15.43
CA PHE A 26 -2.13 11.31 -14.48
C PHE A 26 -1.59 12.64 -15.02
N ASP A 27 -1.26 12.70 -16.30
CA ASP A 27 -0.82 13.95 -16.93
C ASP A 27 -1.92 15.03 -16.92
N LYS A 28 -3.18 14.64 -17.20
CA LYS A 28 -4.32 15.55 -17.10
C LYS A 28 -4.53 16.06 -15.68
N VAL A 29 -4.37 15.20 -14.67
CA VAL A 29 -4.45 15.62 -13.25
C VAL A 29 -3.32 16.58 -12.90
N ALA A 30 -2.08 16.30 -13.33
CA ALA A 30 -0.95 17.19 -13.12
C ALA A 30 -1.15 18.56 -13.78
N ILE A 31 -1.75 18.60 -14.97
CA ILE A 31 -2.10 19.86 -15.65
C ILE A 31 -3.12 20.65 -14.81
N ARG A 32 -4.18 20.01 -14.32
CA ARG A 32 -5.19 20.66 -13.46
C ARG A 32 -4.60 21.14 -12.14
N ALA A 33 -3.67 20.38 -11.56
CA ALA A 33 -3.00 20.73 -10.32
C ALA A 33 -2.23 22.05 -10.43
N ARG A 34 -1.76 22.44 -11.62
CA ARG A 34 -1.07 23.73 -11.83
C ARG A 34 -1.93 24.95 -11.54
N ALA A 35 -3.26 24.82 -11.62
CA ALA A 35 -4.20 25.88 -11.27
C ALA A 35 -4.42 26.03 -9.75
N LEU A 36 -3.88 25.12 -8.94
CA LEU A 36 -4.02 25.17 -7.48
C LEU A 36 -3.05 26.19 -6.85
N PRO A 37 -3.40 26.73 -5.67
CA PRO A 37 -2.50 27.56 -4.87
C PRO A 37 -1.24 26.79 -4.45
N GLY A 38 -0.15 27.51 -4.17
CA GLY A 38 1.21 26.98 -4.04
C GLY A 38 1.35 25.66 -3.28
N PRO A 39 0.99 25.60 -1.98
CA PRO A 39 1.17 24.39 -1.18
C PRO A 39 0.38 23.19 -1.72
N ALA A 40 -0.88 23.41 -2.11
CA ALA A 40 -1.73 22.35 -2.64
C ALA A 40 -1.25 21.86 -4.02
N ARG A 41 -0.75 22.77 -4.86
CA ARG A 41 -0.15 22.41 -6.15
C ARG A 41 1.07 21.50 -5.96
N GLU A 42 1.97 21.88 -5.06
CA GLU A 42 3.20 21.13 -4.79
C GLU A 42 2.88 19.73 -4.24
N GLU A 43 1.95 19.65 -3.29
CA GLU A 43 1.50 18.38 -2.73
C GLU A 43 0.90 17.46 -3.81
N VAL A 44 -0.04 17.97 -4.61
CA VAL A 44 -0.68 17.17 -5.67
C VAL A 44 0.32 16.73 -6.73
N LEU A 45 1.25 17.60 -7.14
CA LEU A 45 2.28 17.22 -8.11
C LEU A 45 3.23 16.14 -7.57
N GLY A 46 3.61 16.23 -6.29
CA GLY A 46 4.41 15.19 -5.62
C GLY A 46 3.68 13.85 -5.54
N LEU A 47 2.39 13.86 -5.18
CA LEU A 47 1.54 12.67 -5.14
C LEU A 47 1.44 12.01 -6.52
N ILE A 48 1.19 12.79 -7.58
CA ILE A 48 1.07 12.28 -8.94
C ILE A 48 2.40 11.72 -9.44
N ALA A 49 3.53 12.36 -9.15
CA ALA A 49 4.85 11.85 -9.52
C ALA A 49 5.12 10.47 -8.89
N GLY A 50 4.87 10.33 -7.58
CA GLY A 50 5.03 9.05 -6.90
C GLY A 50 4.06 7.96 -7.37
N GLU A 51 2.83 8.34 -7.74
CA GLU A 51 1.84 7.40 -8.27
C GLU A 51 2.24 6.90 -9.67
N LYS A 52 2.73 7.78 -10.55
CA LYS A 52 3.25 7.37 -11.88
C LYS A 52 4.40 6.37 -11.76
N GLU A 53 5.32 6.56 -10.83
CA GLU A 53 6.41 5.63 -10.58
C GLU A 53 5.90 4.27 -10.08
N ARG A 54 4.99 4.28 -9.09
CA ARG A 54 4.35 3.05 -8.57
C ARG A 54 3.67 2.25 -9.67
N TRP A 55 2.87 2.91 -10.52
CA TRP A 55 2.20 2.22 -11.61
C TRP A 55 3.15 1.75 -12.71
N THR A 56 4.25 2.46 -12.97
CA THR A 56 5.30 1.99 -13.90
C THR A 56 5.98 0.73 -13.38
N ARG A 57 6.25 0.67 -12.07
CA ARG A 57 6.76 -0.54 -11.40
C ARG A 57 5.76 -1.70 -11.51
N ILE A 58 4.48 -1.46 -11.20
CA ILE A 58 3.42 -2.46 -11.31
C ILE A 58 3.33 -2.98 -12.75
N ARG A 59 3.33 -2.10 -13.76
CA ARG A 59 3.33 -2.48 -15.18
C ARG A 59 4.50 -3.41 -15.50
N SER A 60 5.69 -3.08 -15.04
CA SER A 60 6.90 -3.87 -15.30
C SER A 60 6.85 -5.25 -14.63
N LEU A 61 6.27 -5.33 -13.43
CA LEU A 61 6.07 -6.59 -12.72
C LEU A 61 5.01 -7.47 -13.41
N LEU A 62 3.91 -6.88 -13.87
CA LEU A 62 2.84 -7.61 -14.54
C LEU A 62 3.26 -8.12 -15.92
N LEU A 63 4.00 -7.31 -16.69
CA LEU A 63 4.52 -7.69 -18.01
C LEU A 63 5.77 -8.60 -17.94
N GLY A 64 6.27 -8.89 -16.74
CA GLY A 64 7.45 -9.73 -16.55
C GLY A 64 8.76 -9.13 -17.09
N THR A 65 8.79 -7.83 -17.39
CA THR A 65 9.98 -7.11 -17.87
C THR A 65 10.89 -6.69 -16.72
N ALA A 66 10.40 -6.73 -15.50
CA ALA A 66 11.24 -6.64 -14.31
C ALA A 66 11.78 -8.04 -13.99
N GLU A 67 13.04 -8.33 -14.35
CA GLU A 67 13.80 -9.32 -13.59
C GLU A 67 13.73 -8.90 -12.12
N SER A 68 13.42 -9.86 -11.25
CA SER A 68 13.30 -9.69 -9.79
C SER A 68 14.50 -8.91 -9.24
N ALA A 69 14.42 -7.59 -9.24
CA ALA A 69 15.29 -6.76 -8.45
C ALA A 69 14.99 -7.18 -7.00
N PRO A 70 16.01 -7.61 -6.22
CA PRO A 70 15.79 -7.98 -4.84
C PRO A 70 15.07 -6.81 -4.20
N ALA A 71 13.91 -7.09 -3.60
CA ALA A 71 13.23 -6.14 -2.75
C ALA A 71 14.26 -5.71 -1.71
N ARG A 72 14.92 -4.57 -1.94
CA ARG A 72 15.59 -3.86 -0.86
C ARG A 72 14.45 -3.51 0.06
N SER A 73 14.34 -4.31 1.12
CA SER A 73 13.52 -4.06 2.28
C SER A 73 13.64 -2.57 2.59
N ALA A 74 12.63 -1.80 2.19
CA ALA A 74 12.28 -0.63 2.96
C ALA A 74 11.95 -1.22 4.33
N SER A 75 12.83 -0.99 5.30
CA SER A 75 12.68 -1.43 6.69
C SER A 75 11.36 -0.91 7.25
N ALA A 76 10.28 -1.66 7.04
CA ALA A 76 9.21 -1.73 7.99
C ALA A 76 9.72 -2.61 9.12
N PRO A 77 9.86 -2.11 10.36
CA PRO A 77 10.06 -3.01 11.49
C PRO A 77 8.80 -3.86 11.60
N SER A 78 8.89 -5.09 11.10
CA SER A 78 7.97 -6.19 11.40
C SER A 78 8.07 -6.49 12.89
N GLY A 79 7.38 -5.71 13.71
CA GLY A 79 7.20 -5.96 15.14
C GLY A 79 6.17 -7.06 15.37
N SER A 80 6.49 -8.29 14.98
CA SER A 80 5.88 -9.47 15.60
C SER A 80 6.59 -9.69 16.92
N ALA A 81 6.13 -9.01 17.97
CA ALA A 81 6.64 -9.14 19.34
C ALA A 81 5.52 -9.68 20.23
N ARG A 82 5.25 -10.98 20.09
CA ARG A 82 4.90 -11.80 21.25
C ARG A 82 6.23 -12.07 21.98
N ASP A 83 6.18 -12.01 23.30
CA ASP A 83 7.29 -12.09 24.25
C ASP A 83 8.09 -10.80 24.52
N LEU A 84 7.45 -10.00 25.39
CA LEU A 84 8.04 -9.46 26.62
C LEU A 84 9.36 -10.13 27.06
N ILE A 85 10.51 -9.57 26.67
CA ILE A 85 11.72 -9.58 27.52
C ILE A 85 12.30 -8.16 27.55
N GLY A 86 12.09 -7.50 28.68
CA GLY A 86 13.07 -6.62 29.31
C GLY A 86 13.52 -5.38 28.54
N ARG A 87 12.74 -4.30 28.63
CA ARG A 87 13.34 -2.97 28.74
C ARG A 87 12.81 -2.24 29.97
N PRO A 88 13.68 -2.00 30.95
CA PRO A 88 13.67 -0.73 31.65
C PRO A 88 15.03 -0.05 31.45
N GLY A 89 14.98 1.21 30.97
CA GLY A 89 16.08 2.14 31.19
C GLY A 89 16.35 2.32 32.68
N PRO A 90 17.54 2.80 33.06
CA PRO A 90 18.01 2.71 34.43
C PRO A 90 17.22 3.66 35.33
N THR A 91 16.70 3.12 36.44
CA THR A 91 16.74 3.62 37.84
C THR A 91 15.44 3.40 38.63
N PRO A 92 15.56 3.21 39.97
CA PRO A 92 14.73 2.28 40.71
C PRO A 92 13.61 2.98 41.47
N ALA A 93 12.49 2.28 41.65
CA ALA A 93 11.76 2.11 42.91
C ALA A 93 10.27 1.86 42.65
N ALA A 94 9.73 0.96 43.46
CA ALA A 94 8.32 0.78 43.78
C ALA A 94 7.39 0.19 42.69
N SER A 95 7.24 -1.13 42.75
CA SER A 95 5.90 -1.75 42.67
C SER A 95 5.06 -1.24 43.87
N PRO A 96 3.71 -1.14 43.81
CA PRO A 96 2.89 -2.34 43.61
C PRO A 96 1.51 -2.15 42.89
N GLU A 97 0.93 -3.31 42.57
CA GLU A 97 -0.51 -3.63 42.50
C GLU A 97 -1.41 -3.09 41.37
N ARG A 98 -1.88 -4.08 40.57
CA ARG A 98 -3.29 -4.51 40.47
C ARG A 98 -4.31 -3.41 40.11
N VAL A 99 -4.94 -3.52 38.93
CA VAL A 99 -6.41 -3.65 38.79
C VAL A 99 -6.81 -4.02 37.36
N ARG A 100 -7.71 -5.00 37.33
CA ARG A 100 -8.43 -5.61 36.20
C ARG A 100 -9.29 -4.61 35.42
N ARG A 101 -9.46 -4.85 34.11
CA ARG A 101 -10.76 -5.22 33.49
C ARG A 101 -10.62 -5.34 31.97
N GLY A 102 -10.76 -6.55 31.46
CA GLY A 102 -10.95 -6.83 30.03
C GLY A 102 -12.37 -6.47 29.60
N PHE A 103 -12.48 -5.78 28.47
CA PHE A 103 -13.74 -5.50 27.81
C PHE A 103 -13.86 -6.45 26.61
N THR A 104 -14.66 -7.51 26.75
CA THR A 104 -14.95 -8.45 25.66
C THR A 104 -16.32 -8.10 25.07
N VAL A 105 -16.36 -7.69 23.80
CA VAL A 105 -17.61 -7.54 23.03
C VAL A 105 -17.87 -8.82 22.25
N GLY A 106 -19.01 -9.47 22.53
CA GLY A 106 -19.51 -10.65 21.81
C GLY A 106 -20.26 -10.28 20.52
N PRO A 107 -20.51 -11.24 19.62
CA PRO A 107 -21.05 -10.96 18.29
C PRO A 107 -22.56 -10.63 18.34
N LEU A 108 -22.95 -9.59 17.60
CA LEU A 108 -24.32 -9.13 17.41
C LEU A 108 -25.14 -10.18 16.63
N ARG A 109 -26.22 -10.67 17.25
CA ARG A 109 -27.17 -11.61 16.64
C ARG A 109 -28.05 -10.86 15.62
N GLY A 110 -28.11 -11.38 14.40
CA GLY A 110 -28.87 -10.80 13.30
C GLY A 110 -30.37 -10.73 13.57
N GLN A 111 -30.92 -9.52 13.41
CA GLN A 111 -32.35 -9.25 13.38
C GLN A 111 -32.86 -9.58 11.97
N LYS A 112 -33.56 -10.71 11.82
CA LYS A 112 -34.43 -10.95 10.66
C LYS A 112 -35.78 -10.32 10.96
N GLY A 113 -36.26 -9.52 10.00
CA GLY A 113 -37.66 -9.08 9.93
C GLY A 113 -38.60 -10.22 9.57
#